data_AF-A0A7C4AV27-F1
#
_entry.id   AF-A0A7C4AV27-F1
#
_cell.length_a   1.000
_cell.length_b   1.000
_cell.length_c   1.000
_cell.angle_alpha   90.00
_cell.angle_beta   90.00
_cell.angle_gamma   90.00
#
_symmetry.space_group_name_H-M   'P 1'
#
loop_
_entity.id
_entity.type
_entity.pdbx_description
1 polymer ?
#
loop_
_entity_poly.entity_id
_entity_poly.type
_entity_poly.pdbx_seq_one_letter_code
_entity_poly.pdbx_strand_id
1 'polypeptide(L)' 'MHQIIESSAGKKTEMIDGIKIFIDDSWVLLLPDEDEAYFHIWVESSDEDNARNILKKYSQQIAEWQK' A
#
# COMPACT_ATOMS: atom_id res chain seq x y z
N MET A 1 10.81 -5.20 0.12
CA MET A 1 10.18 -5.69 -1.13
C MET A 1 9.74 -7.15 -1.07
N HIS A 2 10.56 -8.10 -0.60
CA HIS A 2 10.23 -9.55 -0.63
C HIS A 2 8.93 -9.93 0.11
N GLN A 3 8.71 -9.38 1.31
CA GLN A 3 7.54 -9.72 2.16
C GLN A 3 6.19 -9.25 1.57
N ILE A 4 6.17 -8.16 0.79
CA ILE A 4 4.94 -7.64 0.18
C ILE A 4 4.54 -8.50 -1.03
N ILE A 5 5.54 -8.93 -1.81
CA ILE A 5 5.36 -9.82 -2.97
C ILE A 5 4.72 -11.13 -2.51
N GLU A 6 5.21 -11.74 -1.42
CA GLU A 6 4.63 -12.95 -0.84
C GLU A 6 3.17 -12.73 -0.36
N SER A 7 2.86 -11.58 0.24
CA SER A 7 1.49 -11.25 0.67
C SER A 7 0.50 -10.94 -0.45
N SER A 8 1.01 -10.73 -1.68
CA SER A 8 0.23 -10.33 -2.87
C SER A 8 -0.01 -11.47 -3.86
N ALA A 9 0.51 -12.67 -3.57
CA ALA A 9 0.29 -13.86 -4.37
C ALA A 9 -1.22 -14.17 -4.51
N GLY A 10 -1.72 -14.19 -5.75
CA GLY A 10 -3.13 -14.46 -6.06
C GLY A 10 -4.00 -13.20 -6.31
N LYS A 11 -3.42 -11.99 -6.26
CA LYS A 11 -4.10 -10.73 -6.59
C LYS A 11 -3.59 -10.19 -7.94
N LYS A 12 -4.44 -9.46 -8.68
CA LYS A 12 -4.02 -8.78 -9.94
C LYS A 12 -3.09 -7.62 -9.58
N THR A 13 -1.82 -7.71 -9.97
CA THR A 13 -0.78 -6.70 -9.70
C THR A 13 -0.26 -6.11 -11.01
N GLU A 14 -0.07 -4.79 -11.04
CA GLU A 14 0.69 -4.08 -12.08
C GLU A 14 2.01 -3.60 -11.45
N MET A 15 3.13 -3.86 -12.13
CA MET A 15 4.47 -3.49 -11.66
C MET A 15 4.81 -2.11 -12.21
N ILE A 16 4.58 -1.07 -11.40
CA ILE A 16 4.87 0.33 -11.72
C ILE A 16 5.62 0.90 -10.51
N ASP A 17 6.93 0.63 -10.38
CA ASP A 17 7.85 1.10 -9.30
C ASP A 17 7.21 1.36 -7.91
N GLY A 18 6.27 0.51 -7.52
CA GLY A 18 5.27 0.75 -6.49
C GLY A 18 4.20 -0.35 -6.55
N ILE A 19 3.39 -0.45 -5.50
CA ILE A 19 2.44 -1.55 -5.32
C ILE A 19 1.04 -0.97 -5.14
N LYS A 20 0.20 -1.16 -6.17
CA LYS A 20 -1.25 -0.88 -6.07
C LYS A 20 -1.99 -2.15 -5.62
N ILE A 21 -2.75 -2.04 -4.55
CA ILE A 21 -3.54 -3.12 -3.95
C ILE A 21 -5.02 -2.74 -4.01
N PHE A 22 -5.82 -3.56 -4.68
CA PHE A 22 -7.28 -3.44 -4.69
C PHE A 22 -7.88 -4.16 -3.48
N ILE A 23 -8.86 -3.51 -2.84
CA ILE A 23 -9.56 -3.96 -1.63
C ILE A 23 -11.04 -3.67 -1.84
N ASP A 24 -11.83 -4.69 -2.21
CA ASP A 24 -13.26 -4.54 -2.54
C ASP A 24 -13.49 -3.43 -3.60
N ASP A 25 -14.17 -2.35 -3.22
CA ASP A 25 -14.46 -1.16 -4.05
C ASP A 25 -13.43 -0.03 -3.88
N SER A 26 -12.31 -0.32 -3.22
CA SER A 26 -11.29 0.62 -2.79
C SER A 26 -9.90 0.19 -3.29
N TRP A 27 -8.92 1.09 -3.23
CA TRP A 27 -7.53 0.74 -3.52
C TRP A 27 -6.54 1.55 -2.68
N VAL A 28 -5.35 1.00 -2.50
CA VAL A 28 -4.18 1.68 -1.93
C VAL A 28 -2.99 1.57 -2.87
N LEU A 29 -2.21 2.64 -3.03
CA LEU A 29 -0.95 2.66 -3.76
C LEU A 29 0.18 2.98 -2.78
N LEU A 30 1.16 2.08 -2.71
CA LEU A 30 2.38 2.24 -1.93
C LEU A 30 3.54 2.48 -2.89
N LEU A 31 4.14 3.67 -2.86
CA LEU A 31 5.24 4.03 -3.73
C LEU A 31 6.47 4.36 -2.88
N PRO A 32 7.56 3.55 -2.96
CA PRO A 32 8.83 3.94 -2.35
C PRO A 32 9.33 5.23 -2.98
N ASP A 33 9.89 6.12 -2.17
CA ASP A 33 10.62 7.28 -2.70
C ASP A 33 11.98 6.81 -3.27
N GLU A 34 12.41 7.41 -4.38
CA GLU A 34 13.65 7.01 -5.08
C GLU A 34 14.90 7.55 -4.39
N ASP A 35 14.78 8.67 -3.67
CA ASP A 35 15.90 9.42 -3.08
C ASP A 35 15.94 9.29 -1.55
N GLU A 36 14.79 9.12 -0.90
CA GLU A 36 14.67 9.09 0.56
C GLU A 36 14.02 7.82 1.13
N ALA A 37 14.30 7.52 2.41
CA ALA A 37 13.85 6.29 3.07
C ALA A 37 12.39 6.36 3.58
N TYR A 38 11.46 6.84 2.75
CA TYR A 38 10.02 6.87 3.06
C TYR A 38 9.16 6.33 1.91
N PHE A 39 7.89 6.10 2.20
CA PHE A 39 6.90 5.61 1.25
C PHE A 39 5.76 6.62 1.13
N HIS A 40 5.35 6.92 -0.10
CA HIS A 40 4.10 7.60 -0.39
C HIS A 40 2.95 6.58 -0.34
N ILE A 41 1.86 6.94 0.35
CA ILE A 41 0.67 6.11 0.47
C ILE A 41 -0.54 6.89 -0.02
N TRP A 42 -1.19 6.40 -1.07
CA TRP A 42 -2.47 6.94 -1.55
C TRP A 42 -3.58 5.93 -1.38
N VAL A 43 -4.77 6.39 -0.98
CA VAL A 43 -5.94 5.53 -0.80
C VAL A 43 -7.14 6.18 -1.47
N GLU A 44 -7.91 5.37 -2.19
CA GLU A 44 -9.22 5.74 -2.71
C GLU A 44 -10.25 4.74 -2.20
N SER A 45 -11.38 5.26 -1.75
CA SER A 45 -12.53 4.47 -1.33
C SER A 45 -13.80 5.27 -1.58
N SER A 46 -14.93 4.56 -1.69
CA SER A 46 -16.26 5.17 -1.73
C SER A 46 -16.67 5.79 -0.37
N ASP A 47 -16.01 5.39 0.72
CA ASP A 47 -16.26 5.82 2.08
C ASP A 47 -14.99 6.39 2.73
N GLU A 48 -15.11 7.59 3.33
CA GLU A 48 -13.95 8.29 3.90
C GLU A 48 -13.36 7.58 5.12
N ASP A 49 -14.22 7.00 5.98
CA ASP A 49 -13.77 6.27 7.16
C ASP A 49 -13.02 4.99 6.75
N ASN A 50 -13.51 4.28 5.73
CA ASN A 50 -12.81 3.16 5.13
C ASN A 50 -11.45 3.56 4.54
N ALA A 51 -11.38 4.67 3.79
CA ALA A 51 -10.11 5.18 3.26
C ALA A 51 -9.10 5.47 4.38
N ARG A 52 -9.54 6.12 5.47
CA ARG A 52 -8.70 6.41 6.64
C ARG A 52 -8.24 5.14 7.35
N ASN A 53 -9.10 4.13 7.47
CA ASN A 53 -8.76 2.85 8.08
C ASN A 53 -7.71 2.09 7.26
N ILE A 54 -7.86 2.06 5.94
CA ILE A 54 -6.88 1.47 5.02
C ILE A 54 -5.55 2.22 5.16
N LEU A 55 -5.56 3.55 5.10
CA LEU A 55 -4.37 4.39 5.21
C LEU A 55 -3.60 4.10 6.51
N LYS A 56 -4.30 4.07 7.64
CA LYS A 56 -3.72 3.81 8.97
C LYS A 56 -3.09 2.41 9.05
N LYS A 57 -3.78 1.40 8.53
CA LYS A 57 -3.31 0.01 8.51
C LYS A 57 -2.00 -0.12 7.76
N TYR A 58 -1.90 0.44 6.55
CA TYR A 58 -0.69 0.33 5.73
C TYR A 58 0.46 1.21 6.25
N SER A 59 0.15 2.40 6.78
CA SER A 59 1.16 3.25 7.42
C SER A 59 1.84 2.53 8.59
N GLN A 60 1.07 1.82 9.42
CA GLN A 60 1.62 1.07 10.53
C GLN A 60 2.51 -0.11 10.06
N GLN A 61 2.06 -0.87 9.06
CA GLN A 61 2.85 -1.99 8.52
C GLN A 61 4.19 -1.53 7.95
N ILE A 62 4.20 -0.41 7.21
CA ILE A 62 5.44 0.15 6.66
C ILE A 62 6.36 0.61 7.78
N ALA A 63 5.83 1.29 8.80
CA ALA A 63 6.63 1.71 9.95
C ALA A 63 7.24 0.51 10.72
N GLU A 64 6.56 -0.64 10.74
CA GLU A 64 7.09 -1.88 11.31
C GLU A 64 8.17 -2.50 10.42
N TRP A 65 8.05 -2.43 9.09
CA TRP A 65 9.05 -2.94 8.15
C TRP A 65 10.30 -2.07 8.01
N GLN A 66 10.23 -0.80 8.40
CA GLN A 66 11.37 0.13 8.42
C GLN A 66 12.21 0.07 9.71
N LYS A 67 11.77 -0.70 10.72
CA LYS A 67 12.58 -0.99 11.91
C LYS A 67 13.62 -2.07 11.61
#